data_AF-A0AAE1Z9K6-F1
#
_entry.id   AF-A0AAE1Z9K6-F1
#
_cell.length_a   1.000
_cell.length_b   1.000
_cell.length_c   1.000
_cell.angle_alpha   90.00
_cell.angle_beta   90.00
_cell.angle_gamma   90.00
#
_symmetry.space_group_name_H-M   'P 1'
#
loop_
_entity.id
_entity.type
_entity.pdbx_description
1 polymer ?
#
loop_
_entity_poly.entity_id
_entity_poly.type
_entity_poly.pdbx_seq_one_letter_code
_entity_poly.pdbx_strand_id
1 'polypeptide(L)'
;MSDQESDAEQDVLDDTVVNKYKMAAEVTNAVLIELIGLCTDGANIVELCELGDKRISDKVSQLFKKDKEMKKGIAFPTAISVNNIMCHYSPIDSEENDPTQINTGDLVKIDVGAHVDGYAAIVGHSFVVGATQENKITGRKADVILAAHTAAEAIMRLLKPGMENLKASEIVSKVVADFKCHAVEGMQCHQMKKLVYDAEKSIVFNPSEEQKKTIDKCTFDTNDVWNVDIVVSSGDGKPREHNARTTLYKKNETLYQLKMKASRQLYSEIANKFLAYPFNLRSLDDIKKARLGITECIKHGVIQPLSVHCEKDDEFVAQFRFTVLLMPNGPMKVTGLTFDPSLYKSEFKVKDAEIKDLLSQSVKIQNKKKKLSKPESVDKILA
;
A
#
# COMPACT_ATOMS: atom_id res chain seq x y z
N MET A 1 38.31 18.81 -14.29
CA MET A 1 38.18 17.35 -14.27
C MET A 1 36.76 17.10 -13.80
N SER A 2 35.92 16.58 -14.69
CA SER A 2 34.52 16.31 -14.41
C SER A 2 34.43 15.08 -13.54
N ASP A 3 33.99 15.25 -12.30
CA ASP A 3 33.56 14.15 -11.45
C ASP A 3 32.36 13.50 -12.11
N GLN A 4 32.63 12.44 -12.89
CA GLN A 4 31.65 11.40 -13.16
C GLN A 4 31.46 10.65 -11.83
N GLU A 5 30.70 11.25 -10.91
CA GLU A 5 30.02 10.45 -9.90
C GLU A 5 29.12 9.48 -10.65
N SER A 6 29.39 8.20 -10.50
CA SER A 6 28.67 7.12 -11.14
C SER A 6 27.16 7.28 -10.93
N ASP A 7 26.39 7.28 -12.03
CA ASP A 7 24.94 7.07 -12.09
C ASP A 7 24.53 5.66 -11.59
N ALA A 8 25.10 5.20 -10.47
CA ALA A 8 24.64 4.02 -9.79
C ALA A 8 23.31 4.38 -9.10
N GLU A 9 22.23 3.71 -9.50
CA GLU A 9 20.92 3.83 -8.87
C GLU A 9 21.09 3.57 -7.36
N GLN A 10 20.90 4.60 -6.53
CA GLN A 10 20.99 4.47 -5.07
C GLN A 10 19.94 3.48 -4.58
N ASP A 11 20.36 2.42 -3.89
CA ASP A 11 19.48 1.35 -3.41
C ASP A 11 19.43 1.30 -1.88
N VAL A 12 18.67 0.35 -1.33
CA VAL A 12 18.50 0.19 0.12
C VAL A 12 19.69 -0.45 0.83
N LEU A 13 20.84 -0.67 0.15
CA LEU A 13 22.11 -0.94 0.83
C LEU A 13 22.78 0.34 1.34
N ASP A 14 22.39 1.49 0.78
CA ASP A 14 22.80 2.79 1.30
C ASP A 14 21.94 3.16 2.52
N ASP A 15 22.59 3.31 3.68
CA ASP A 15 21.94 3.70 4.94
C ASP A 15 21.17 5.03 4.79
N THR A 16 21.61 5.94 3.93
CA THR A 16 20.91 7.20 3.67
C THR A 16 19.57 6.99 2.97
N VAL A 17 19.48 6.03 2.05
CA VAL A 17 18.24 5.64 1.36
C VAL A 17 17.28 4.97 2.35
N VAL A 18 17.78 4.01 3.13
CA VAL A 18 16.99 3.34 4.17
C VAL A 18 16.43 4.35 5.18
N ASN A 19 17.22 5.34 5.58
CA ASN A 19 16.79 6.39 6.49
C ASN A 19 15.69 7.26 5.87
N LYS A 20 15.76 7.60 4.57
CA LYS A 20 14.69 8.35 3.89
C LYS A 20 13.38 7.55 3.84
N TYR A 21 13.42 6.25 3.54
CA TYR A 21 12.25 5.38 3.65
C TYR A 21 11.68 5.31 5.08
N LYS A 22 12.54 5.16 6.09
CA LYS A 22 12.11 5.14 7.49
C LYS A 22 11.47 6.46 7.91
N MET A 23 12.05 7.60 7.55
CA MET A 23 11.48 8.91 7.87
C MET A 23 10.12 9.14 7.18
N ALA A 24 9.98 8.73 5.91
CA ALA A 24 8.69 8.74 5.22
C ALA A 24 7.67 7.83 5.92
N ALA A 25 8.11 6.64 6.35
CA ALA A 25 7.27 5.68 7.04
C ALA A 25 6.85 6.13 8.45
N GLU A 26 7.74 6.78 9.20
CA GLU A 26 7.46 7.37 10.51
C GLU A 26 6.36 8.43 10.41
N VAL A 27 6.45 9.33 9.42
CA VAL A 27 5.41 10.33 9.16
C VAL A 27 4.08 9.63 8.82
N THR A 28 4.12 8.66 7.91
CA THR A 28 2.95 7.92 7.44
C THR A 28 2.24 7.17 8.57
N ASN A 29 2.98 6.41 9.39
CA ASN A 29 2.45 5.68 10.54
C ASN A 29 1.88 6.63 11.60
N ALA A 30 2.54 7.77 11.86
CA ALA A 30 2.07 8.74 12.83
C ALA A 30 0.73 9.38 12.41
N VAL A 31 0.57 9.68 11.12
CA VAL A 31 -0.70 10.21 10.59
C VAL A 31 -1.79 9.14 10.61
N LEU A 32 -1.47 7.89 10.24
CA LEU A 32 -2.43 6.78 10.33
C LEU A 32 -2.95 6.61 11.76
N ILE A 33 -2.08 6.64 12.78
CA ILE A 33 -2.50 6.54 14.19
C ILE A 33 -3.45 7.67 14.57
N GLU A 34 -3.14 8.92 14.17
CA GLU A 34 -3.99 10.07 14.41
C GLU A 34 -5.37 9.90 13.76
N LEU A 35 -5.41 9.50 12.48
CA LEU A 35 -6.66 9.31 11.75
C LEU A 35 -7.54 8.20 12.34
N ILE A 36 -6.95 7.06 12.75
CA ILE A 36 -7.69 5.98 13.42
C ILE A 36 -8.36 6.51 14.70
N GLY A 37 -7.64 7.32 15.50
CA GLY A 37 -8.19 7.91 16.72
C GLY A 37 -9.34 8.90 16.49
N LEU A 38 -9.44 9.46 15.29
CA LEU A 38 -10.49 10.40 14.89
C LEU A 38 -11.66 9.74 14.15
N CYS A 39 -11.54 8.47 13.77
CA CYS A 39 -12.61 7.70 13.15
C CYS A 39 -13.60 7.23 14.22
N THR A 40 -14.41 8.16 14.71
CA THR A 40 -15.48 7.93 15.68
C THR A 40 -16.86 8.04 15.02
N ASP A 41 -17.91 7.68 15.77
CA ASP A 41 -19.31 7.88 15.36
C ASP A 41 -19.58 9.33 14.92
N GLY A 42 -20.17 9.49 13.74
CA GLY A 42 -20.50 10.78 13.14
C GLY A 42 -19.32 11.53 12.48
N ALA A 43 -18.10 11.00 12.54
CA ALA A 43 -16.92 11.67 11.97
C ALA A 43 -17.06 11.84 10.44
N ASN A 44 -16.78 13.05 9.94
CA ASN A 44 -16.92 13.39 8.53
C ASN A 44 -15.72 12.89 7.71
N ILE A 45 -15.99 12.08 6.68
CA ILE A 45 -14.95 11.45 5.86
C ILE A 45 -14.14 12.47 5.04
N VAL A 46 -14.79 13.51 4.50
CA VAL A 46 -14.13 14.57 3.72
C VAL A 46 -13.12 15.30 4.61
N GLU A 47 -13.55 15.73 5.80
CA GLU A 47 -12.71 16.46 6.75
C GLU A 47 -11.52 15.61 7.21
N LEU A 48 -11.73 14.32 7.48
CA LEU A 48 -10.64 13.40 7.86
C LEU A 48 -9.62 13.21 6.73
N CYS A 49 -10.09 13.10 5.48
CA CYS A 49 -9.20 12.97 4.33
C CYS A 49 -8.35 14.24 4.11
N GLU A 50 -8.97 15.43 4.22
CA GLU A 50 -8.26 16.71 4.12
C GLU A 50 -7.26 16.89 5.27
N LEU A 51 -7.66 16.50 6.48
CA LEU A 51 -6.80 16.53 7.65
C LEU A 51 -5.58 15.63 7.46
N GLY A 52 -5.76 14.39 6.99
CA GLY A 52 -4.67 13.46 6.74
C GLY A 52 -3.62 14.02 5.78
N ASP A 53 -4.07 14.58 4.64
CA ASP A 53 -3.19 15.19 3.63
C ASP A 53 -2.41 16.38 4.21
N LYS A 54 -3.10 17.22 4.99
CA LYS A 54 -2.49 18.35 5.69
C LYS A 54 -1.44 17.87 6.69
N ARG A 55 -1.75 16.84 7.50
CA ARG A 55 -0.81 16.31 8.50
C ARG A 55 0.44 15.72 7.87
N ILE A 56 0.32 15.01 6.75
CA ILE A 56 1.48 14.52 6.00
C ILE A 56 2.33 15.72 5.55
N SER A 57 1.71 16.69 4.87
CA SER A 57 2.39 17.89 4.35
C SER A 57 3.12 18.68 5.45
N ASP A 58 2.44 18.91 6.58
CA ASP A 58 3.00 19.59 7.74
C ASP A 58 4.21 18.83 8.29
N LYS A 59 4.09 17.51 8.53
CA LYS A 59 5.17 16.69 9.10
C LYS A 59 6.38 16.58 8.17
N VAL A 60 6.18 16.30 6.87
CA VAL A 60 7.30 16.23 5.92
C VAL A 60 7.99 17.58 5.72
N SER A 61 7.25 18.69 5.81
CA SER A 61 7.85 20.04 5.74
C SER A 61 8.92 20.26 6.82
N GLN A 62 8.78 19.60 7.97
CA GLN A 62 9.72 19.72 9.10
C GLN A 62 11.02 18.93 8.90
N LEU A 63 11.05 17.97 7.97
CA LEU A 63 12.22 17.14 7.69
C LEU A 63 13.16 17.89 6.74
N PHE A 64 14.49 17.74 6.89
CA PHE A 64 15.49 18.29 5.96
C PHE A 64 15.33 19.79 5.62
N LYS A 65 14.90 20.63 6.57
CA LYS A 65 14.62 22.07 6.32
C LYS A 65 15.78 22.88 5.69
N LYS A 66 17.01 22.43 5.90
CA LYS A 66 18.21 23.09 5.35
C LYS A 66 18.41 22.79 3.86
N ASP A 67 17.83 21.70 3.38
CA ASP A 67 17.87 21.31 1.98
C ASP A 67 16.55 21.74 1.31
N LYS A 68 16.64 22.82 0.52
CA LYS A 68 15.47 23.40 -0.16
C LYS A 68 15.13 22.68 -1.46
N GLU A 69 16.05 21.89 -2.00
CA GLU A 69 15.87 21.18 -3.27
C GLU A 69 15.30 19.77 -3.06
N MET A 70 15.41 19.23 -1.83
CA MET A 70 14.85 17.94 -1.47
C MET A 70 13.32 17.90 -1.64
N LYS A 71 12.89 17.05 -2.55
CA LYS A 71 11.47 16.81 -2.86
C LYS A 71 10.83 15.95 -1.78
N LYS A 72 9.81 16.44 -1.11
CA LYS A 72 9.09 15.73 -0.04
C LYS A 72 7.62 16.12 -0.06
N GLY A 73 6.74 15.18 0.25
CA GLY A 73 5.31 15.39 0.05
C GLY A 73 4.48 14.14 0.29
N ILE A 74 3.25 14.19 -0.19
CA ILE A 74 2.29 13.07 -0.18
C ILE A 74 2.68 12.08 -1.28
N ALA A 75 2.81 10.80 -0.92
CA ALA A 75 3.01 9.70 -1.86
C ALA A 75 1.72 8.97 -2.21
N PHE A 76 0.72 9.03 -1.33
CA PHE A 76 -0.63 8.56 -1.60
C PHE A 76 -1.62 9.43 -0.81
N PRO A 77 -2.59 10.08 -1.46
CA PRO A 77 -3.58 10.91 -0.76
C PRO A 77 -4.38 10.09 0.24
N THR A 78 -4.79 10.74 1.31
CA THR A 78 -5.61 10.11 2.35
C THR A 78 -6.94 9.67 1.74
N ALA A 79 -7.20 8.37 1.78
CA ALA A 79 -8.45 7.75 1.36
C ALA A 79 -9.02 6.92 2.50
N ILE A 80 -10.31 7.06 2.75
CA ILE A 80 -11.00 6.40 3.85
C ILE A 80 -12.23 5.70 3.28
N SER A 81 -12.20 4.37 3.19
CA SER A 81 -13.25 3.56 2.57
C SER A 81 -13.95 2.70 3.61
N VAL A 82 -15.29 2.74 3.66
CA VAL A 82 -16.08 2.03 4.68
C VAL A 82 -16.82 0.81 4.11
N ASN A 83 -16.97 -0.23 4.93
CA ASN A 83 -17.73 -1.45 4.65
C ASN A 83 -17.41 -2.08 3.28
N ASN A 84 -18.35 -2.08 2.34
CA ASN A 84 -18.24 -2.66 1.01
C ASN A 84 -17.39 -1.84 0.03
N ILE A 85 -17.17 -0.55 0.29
CA ILE A 85 -16.30 0.28 -0.55
C ILE A 85 -14.88 -0.26 -0.42
N MET A 86 -14.28 -0.69 -1.53
CA MET A 86 -13.00 -1.38 -1.56
C MET A 86 -11.83 -0.43 -1.37
N CYS A 87 -11.77 0.65 -2.15
CA CYS A 87 -10.58 1.50 -2.24
C CYS A 87 -10.89 2.91 -2.77
N HIS A 88 -9.89 3.79 -2.65
CA HIS A 88 -9.80 5.11 -3.30
C HIS A 88 -10.88 6.14 -2.93
N TYR A 89 -11.73 5.89 -1.92
CA TYR A 89 -12.71 6.87 -1.48
C TYR A 89 -12.04 8.05 -0.77
N SER A 90 -11.87 9.16 -1.50
CA SER A 90 -11.28 10.41 -1.01
C SER A 90 -12.12 11.58 -1.53
N PRO A 91 -13.35 11.73 -1.01
CA PRO A 91 -14.34 12.68 -1.54
C PRO A 91 -13.86 14.14 -1.42
N ILE A 92 -14.44 14.99 -2.27
CA ILE A 92 -14.23 16.44 -2.26
C ILE A 92 -15.52 17.08 -1.75
N ASP A 93 -15.40 18.11 -0.92
CA ASP A 93 -16.54 18.89 -0.48
C ASP A 93 -17.30 19.47 -1.69
N SER A 94 -18.60 19.75 -1.55
CA SER A 94 -19.51 20.22 -2.60
C SER A 94 -19.81 19.23 -3.75
N GLU A 95 -19.37 17.97 -3.65
CA GLU A 95 -19.81 16.88 -4.54
C GLU A 95 -20.81 15.95 -3.85
N GLU A 96 -21.60 15.22 -4.65
CA GLU A 96 -22.45 14.16 -4.14
C GLU A 96 -21.56 13.00 -3.67
N ASN A 97 -21.49 12.85 -2.35
CA ASN A 97 -20.66 11.89 -1.66
C ASN A 97 -21.57 11.00 -0.83
N ASP A 98 -21.46 9.69 -0.99
CA ASP A 98 -22.13 8.70 -0.14
C ASP A 98 -21.15 7.54 0.07
N PRO A 99 -20.80 7.18 1.32
CA PRO A 99 -21.19 7.80 2.58
C PRO A 99 -20.38 9.05 2.92
N THR A 100 -20.94 9.94 3.73
CA THR A 100 -20.26 11.16 4.21
C THR A 100 -19.70 11.03 5.63
N GLN A 101 -20.21 10.08 6.42
CA GLN A 101 -19.88 9.91 7.82
C GLN A 101 -19.50 8.47 8.14
N ILE A 102 -18.68 8.33 9.18
CA ILE A 102 -18.33 7.05 9.80
C ILE A 102 -19.28 6.79 10.97
N ASN A 103 -19.77 5.56 11.10
CA ASN A 103 -20.64 5.15 12.20
C ASN A 103 -20.01 4.06 13.05
N THR A 104 -20.48 3.94 14.29
CA THR A 104 -20.12 2.83 15.18
C THR A 104 -20.44 1.49 14.51
N GLY A 105 -19.47 0.58 14.55
CA GLY A 105 -19.55 -0.73 13.92
C GLY A 105 -19.12 -0.75 12.46
N ASP A 106 -18.90 0.39 11.78
CA ASP A 106 -18.38 0.39 10.42
C ASP A 106 -16.98 -0.24 10.35
N LEU A 107 -16.75 -1.03 9.30
CA LEU A 107 -15.41 -1.48 8.94
C LEU A 107 -14.75 -0.36 8.14
N VAL A 108 -13.75 0.30 8.71
CA VAL A 108 -13.04 1.43 8.10
C VAL A 108 -11.69 0.97 7.58
N LYS A 109 -11.38 1.36 6.34
CA LYS A 109 -10.06 1.22 5.71
C LYS A 109 -9.46 2.61 5.51
N ILE A 110 -8.25 2.85 5.99
CA ILE A 110 -7.53 4.11 5.78
C ILE A 110 -6.27 3.81 4.99
N ASP A 111 -6.10 4.46 3.84
CA ASP A 111 -4.85 4.50 3.05
C ASP A 111 -4.23 5.90 3.11
N VAL A 112 -2.92 5.99 3.34
CA VAL A 112 -2.16 7.25 3.34
C VAL A 112 -0.68 6.98 3.08
N GLY A 113 0.03 7.93 2.45
CA GLY A 113 1.47 7.79 2.21
C GLY A 113 2.24 9.10 2.08
N ALA A 114 3.52 9.05 2.43
CA ALA A 114 4.47 10.15 2.30
C ALA A 114 5.69 9.73 1.48
N HIS A 115 6.40 10.69 0.89
CA HIS A 115 7.73 10.46 0.35
C HIS A 115 8.74 11.50 0.86
N VAL A 116 10.00 11.07 0.93
CA VAL A 116 11.16 11.92 1.23
C VAL A 116 12.22 11.67 0.17
N ASP A 117 12.64 12.71 -0.54
CA ASP A 117 13.54 12.65 -1.71
C ASP A 117 13.09 11.62 -2.76
N GLY A 118 11.77 11.49 -2.95
CA GLY A 118 11.20 10.51 -3.87
C GLY A 118 11.30 9.05 -3.41
N TYR A 119 11.63 8.75 -2.15
CA TYR A 119 11.46 7.42 -1.56
C TYR A 119 10.13 7.37 -0.80
N ALA A 120 9.18 6.60 -1.31
CA ALA A 120 7.80 6.57 -0.82
C ALA A 120 7.57 5.47 0.23
N ALA A 121 6.74 5.79 1.21
CA ALA A 121 6.22 4.84 2.18
C ALA A 121 4.71 5.04 2.28
N ILE A 122 3.96 3.97 2.02
CA ILE A 122 2.49 3.96 2.02
C ILE A 122 2.00 2.91 3.02
N VAL A 123 0.88 3.19 3.66
CA VAL A 123 0.22 2.31 4.62
C VAL A 123 -1.27 2.27 4.37
N GLY A 124 -1.86 1.10 4.62
CA GLY A 124 -3.29 0.88 4.65
C GLY A 124 -3.68 -0.01 5.83
N HIS A 125 -4.74 0.35 6.55
CA HIS A 125 -5.16 -0.39 7.74
C HIS A 125 -6.66 -0.48 7.87
N SER A 126 -7.14 -1.67 8.25
CA SER A 126 -8.55 -1.94 8.55
C SER A 126 -8.81 -2.12 10.02
N PHE A 127 -9.91 -1.53 10.49
CA PHE A 127 -10.42 -1.71 11.84
C PHE A 127 -11.94 -1.51 11.85
N VAL A 128 -12.58 -1.83 12.99
CA VAL A 128 -14.00 -1.58 13.20
C VAL A 128 -14.18 -0.51 14.27
N VAL A 129 -14.99 0.51 13.98
CA VAL A 129 -15.28 1.58 14.95
C VAL A 129 -16.01 1.02 16.16
N GLY A 130 -15.47 1.27 17.35
CA GLY A 130 -16.03 0.78 18.61
C GLY A 130 -15.66 -0.67 18.96
N ALA A 131 -14.72 -1.30 18.25
CA ALA A 131 -14.19 -2.60 18.64
C ALA A 131 -13.34 -2.49 19.92
N THR A 132 -13.69 -3.26 20.95
CA THR A 132 -12.93 -3.34 22.22
C THR A 132 -12.87 -4.79 22.72
N GLN A 133 -12.19 -5.04 23.83
CA GLN A 133 -12.16 -6.38 24.43
C GLN A 133 -13.54 -6.80 24.96
N GLU A 134 -14.35 -5.84 25.38
CA GLU A 134 -15.73 -6.03 25.85
C GLU A 134 -16.70 -6.13 24.66
N ASN A 135 -16.44 -5.38 23.58
CA ASN A 135 -17.22 -5.38 22.36
C ASN A 135 -16.44 -6.01 21.19
N LYS A 136 -16.25 -7.33 21.26
CA LYS A 136 -15.54 -8.08 20.21
C LYS A 136 -16.36 -8.15 18.93
N ILE A 137 -15.69 -8.00 17.80
CA ILE A 137 -16.29 -8.13 16.49
C ILE A 137 -16.42 -9.61 16.13
N THR A 138 -17.56 -9.99 15.58
CA THR A 138 -17.88 -11.37 15.18
C THR A 138 -18.46 -11.40 13.76
N GLY A 139 -18.70 -12.60 13.23
CA GLY A 139 -19.32 -12.79 11.91
C GLY A 139 -18.42 -12.32 10.76
N ARG A 140 -19.04 -11.93 9.64
CA ARG A 140 -18.34 -11.65 8.37
C ARG A 140 -17.28 -10.55 8.47
N LYS A 141 -17.49 -9.51 9.29
CA LYS A 141 -16.45 -8.47 9.56
C LYS A 141 -15.21 -9.06 10.22
N ALA A 142 -15.38 -9.95 11.22
CA ALA A 142 -14.25 -10.63 11.85
C ALA A 142 -13.55 -11.59 10.88
N ASP A 143 -14.32 -12.33 10.08
CA ASP A 143 -13.79 -13.27 9.09
C ASP A 143 -12.90 -12.56 8.07
N VAL A 144 -13.39 -11.48 7.44
CA VAL A 144 -12.67 -10.80 6.36
C VAL A 144 -11.44 -10.04 6.86
N ILE A 145 -11.51 -9.42 8.04
CA ILE A 145 -10.35 -8.74 8.64
C ILE A 145 -9.27 -9.75 9.02
N LEU A 146 -9.64 -10.87 9.66
CA LEU A 146 -8.68 -11.91 10.01
C LEU A 146 -8.10 -12.59 8.76
N ALA A 147 -8.90 -12.77 7.70
CA ALA A 147 -8.43 -13.28 6.41
C ALA A 147 -7.38 -12.34 5.80
N ALA A 148 -7.68 -11.05 5.70
CA ALA A 148 -6.78 -10.04 5.14
C ALA A 148 -5.47 -9.93 5.95
N HIS A 149 -5.57 -9.88 7.28
CA HIS A 149 -4.41 -9.81 8.15
C HIS A 149 -3.55 -11.09 8.05
N THR A 150 -4.17 -12.27 8.04
CA THR A 150 -3.45 -13.54 7.90
C THR A 150 -2.75 -13.64 6.55
N ALA A 151 -3.39 -13.16 5.47
CA ALA A 151 -2.78 -13.10 4.15
C ALA A 151 -1.60 -12.12 4.09
N ALA A 152 -1.72 -10.95 4.74
CA ALA A 152 -0.62 -10.00 4.89
C ALA A 152 0.59 -10.61 5.63
N GLU A 153 0.35 -11.36 6.72
CA GLU A 153 1.40 -12.05 7.46
C GLU A 153 2.05 -13.21 6.68
N ALA A 154 1.27 -13.91 5.86
CA ALA A 154 1.80 -14.94 4.97
C ALA A 154 2.70 -14.33 3.88
N ILE A 155 2.23 -13.26 3.22
CA ILE A 155 3.00 -12.54 2.18
C ILE A 155 4.29 -11.96 2.76
N MET A 156 4.25 -11.38 3.95
CA MET A 156 5.44 -10.82 4.61
C MET A 156 6.56 -11.87 4.81
N ARG A 157 6.20 -13.16 4.89
CA ARG A 157 7.17 -14.27 5.03
C ARG A 157 7.59 -14.87 3.70
N LEU A 158 6.83 -14.65 2.63
CA LEU A 158 7.14 -15.07 1.26
C LEU A 158 7.98 -14.05 0.50
N LEU A 159 7.90 -12.77 0.85
CA LEU A 159 8.70 -11.70 0.25
C LEU A 159 10.17 -11.82 0.66
N LYS A 160 10.86 -12.75 0.01
CA LYS A 160 12.28 -13.08 0.19
C LYS A 160 12.92 -13.26 -1.19
N PRO A 161 14.22 -12.94 -1.34
CA PRO A 161 14.91 -13.11 -2.60
C PRO A 161 14.75 -14.52 -3.19
N GLY A 162 14.47 -14.61 -4.48
CA GLY A 162 14.27 -15.85 -5.23
C GLY A 162 12.87 -16.45 -5.16
N MET A 163 11.96 -15.93 -4.32
CA MET A 163 10.56 -16.33 -4.33
C MET A 163 9.82 -15.66 -5.50
N GLU A 164 8.83 -16.36 -6.06
CA GLU A 164 8.09 -15.93 -7.25
C GLU A 164 6.77 -15.23 -6.91
N ASN A 165 6.40 -14.22 -7.71
CA ASN A 165 5.14 -13.49 -7.57
C ASN A 165 3.88 -14.37 -7.69
N LEU A 166 3.89 -15.36 -8.58
CA LEU A 166 2.76 -16.27 -8.75
C LEU A 166 2.48 -17.13 -7.50
N LYS A 167 3.54 -17.54 -6.78
CA LYS A 167 3.40 -18.30 -5.52
C LYS A 167 2.80 -17.43 -4.42
N ALA A 168 3.18 -16.14 -4.37
CA ALA A 168 2.57 -15.17 -3.47
C ALA A 168 1.05 -15.05 -3.71
N SER A 169 0.64 -14.96 -4.98
CA SER A 169 -0.78 -14.92 -5.35
C SER A 169 -1.54 -16.19 -4.94
N GLU A 170 -0.97 -17.38 -5.23
CA GLU A 170 -1.56 -18.67 -4.85
C GLU A 170 -1.78 -18.79 -3.33
N ILE A 171 -0.79 -18.41 -2.53
CA ILE A 171 -0.87 -18.51 -1.07
C ILE A 171 -1.94 -17.58 -0.52
N VAL A 172 -2.04 -16.34 -1.01
CA VAL A 172 -3.09 -15.41 -0.58
C VAL A 172 -4.48 -15.99 -0.87
N SER A 173 -4.71 -16.50 -2.08
CA SER A 173 -5.97 -17.14 -2.44
C SER A 173 -6.33 -18.31 -1.52
N LYS A 174 -5.36 -19.17 -1.17
CA LYS A 174 -5.62 -20.28 -0.24
C LYS A 174 -5.92 -19.79 1.18
N VAL A 175 -5.18 -18.80 1.68
CA VAL A 175 -5.40 -18.23 3.03
C VAL A 175 -6.82 -17.68 3.15
N VAL A 176 -7.24 -16.82 2.23
CA VAL A 176 -8.53 -16.12 2.35
C VAL A 176 -9.71 -17.06 2.14
N ALA A 177 -9.55 -18.12 1.34
CA ALA A 177 -10.59 -19.13 1.11
C ALA A 177 -10.96 -19.91 2.39
N ASP A 178 -10.01 -20.12 3.31
CA ASP A 178 -10.27 -20.78 4.59
C ASP A 178 -11.24 -20.00 5.48
N PHE A 179 -11.33 -18.68 5.29
CA PHE A 179 -12.26 -17.75 5.95
C PHE A 179 -13.54 -17.48 5.14
N LYS A 180 -13.76 -18.25 4.07
CA LYS A 180 -14.87 -18.03 3.12
C LYS A 180 -14.83 -16.63 2.50
N CYS A 181 -13.63 -16.11 2.25
CA CYS A 181 -13.40 -14.80 1.66
C CYS A 181 -12.65 -14.96 0.34
N HIS A 182 -12.60 -13.89 -0.45
CA HIS A 182 -11.87 -13.85 -1.72
C HIS A 182 -10.94 -12.64 -1.75
N ALA A 183 -9.73 -12.80 -2.27
CA ALA A 183 -8.90 -11.66 -2.60
C ALA A 183 -9.55 -10.90 -3.76
N VAL A 184 -9.49 -9.57 -3.75
CA VAL A 184 -10.10 -8.76 -4.80
C VAL A 184 -9.45 -9.06 -6.16
N GLU A 185 -10.28 -9.32 -7.16
CA GLU A 185 -9.88 -9.73 -8.51
C GLU A 185 -8.99 -8.66 -9.15
N GLY A 186 -7.81 -9.07 -9.61
CA GLY A 186 -6.90 -8.21 -10.35
C GLY A 186 -6.16 -7.16 -9.52
N MET A 187 -6.25 -7.18 -8.18
CA MET A 187 -5.51 -6.24 -7.34
C MET A 187 -4.00 -6.44 -7.49
N GLN A 188 -3.26 -5.34 -7.64
CA GLN A 188 -1.82 -5.37 -7.94
C GLN A 188 -0.98 -4.76 -6.81
N CYS A 189 0.13 -5.42 -6.49
CA CYS A 189 1.22 -4.86 -5.69
C CYS A 189 2.41 -4.61 -6.60
N HIS A 190 3.07 -3.47 -6.45
CA HIS A 190 4.23 -3.12 -7.29
C HIS A 190 5.49 -2.97 -6.46
N GLN A 191 6.61 -3.28 -7.10
CA GLN A 191 7.90 -2.74 -6.67
C GLN A 191 7.85 -1.21 -6.75
N MET A 192 8.50 -0.54 -5.80
CA MET A 192 8.72 0.89 -5.80
C MET A 192 10.20 1.20 -5.98
N LYS A 193 10.49 2.33 -6.63
CA LYS A 193 11.84 2.90 -6.72
C LYS A 193 11.81 4.40 -6.45
N LYS A 194 12.97 5.04 -6.42
CA LYS A 194 13.05 6.51 -6.28
C LYS A 194 12.26 7.18 -7.41
N LEU A 195 11.24 7.96 -7.07
CA LEU A 195 10.35 8.65 -8.02
C LEU A 195 9.61 7.72 -9.00
N VAL A 196 9.42 6.45 -8.64
CA VAL A 196 8.63 5.47 -9.41
C VAL A 196 7.65 4.80 -8.46
N TYR A 197 6.36 5.11 -8.62
CA TYR A 197 5.29 4.61 -7.76
C TYR A 197 4.93 3.15 -8.09
N ASP A 198 4.79 2.83 -9.38
CA ASP A 198 4.55 1.46 -9.86
C ASP A 198 5.69 1.06 -10.80
N ALA A 199 6.69 0.34 -10.31
CA ALA A 199 7.73 -0.23 -11.15
C ALA A 199 7.23 -1.52 -11.85
N GLU A 200 8.05 -2.04 -12.77
CA GLU A 200 7.69 -3.14 -13.67
C GLU A 200 7.29 -4.43 -12.93
N LYS A 201 8.01 -4.80 -11.87
CA LYS A 201 7.69 -6.02 -11.11
C LYS A 201 6.39 -5.84 -10.34
N SER A 202 5.48 -6.80 -10.51
CA SER A 202 4.19 -6.80 -9.82
C SER A 202 3.77 -8.17 -9.32
N ILE A 203 2.89 -8.17 -8.32
CA ILE A 203 2.11 -9.33 -7.88
C ILE A 203 0.65 -9.01 -8.23
N VAL A 204 -0.03 -9.92 -8.92
CA VAL A 204 -1.47 -9.78 -9.20
C VAL A 204 -2.24 -10.84 -8.41
N PHE A 205 -3.14 -10.39 -7.54
CA PHE A 205 -3.99 -11.24 -6.73
C PHE A 205 -5.28 -11.58 -7.45
N ASN A 206 -5.72 -12.84 -7.31
CA ASN A 206 -6.94 -13.36 -7.91
C ASN A 206 -7.14 -12.88 -9.36
N PRO A 207 -6.20 -13.12 -10.29
CA PRO A 207 -6.31 -12.58 -11.63
C PRO A 207 -7.44 -13.24 -12.43
N SER A 208 -8.12 -12.44 -13.25
CA SER A 208 -9.08 -12.96 -14.24
C SER A 208 -8.38 -13.83 -15.30
N GLU A 209 -9.14 -14.64 -16.04
CA GLU A 209 -8.58 -15.50 -17.10
C GLU A 209 -7.87 -14.70 -18.21
N GLU A 210 -8.24 -13.44 -18.42
CA GLU A 210 -7.56 -12.56 -19.36
C GLU A 210 -6.25 -12.03 -18.76
N GLN A 211 -6.27 -11.58 -17.51
CA GLN A 211 -5.07 -11.09 -16.81
C GLN A 211 -4.00 -12.19 -16.67
N LYS A 212 -4.40 -13.45 -16.45
CA LYS A 212 -3.46 -14.59 -16.40
C LYS A 212 -2.56 -14.70 -17.64
N LYS A 213 -3.01 -14.20 -18.79
CA LYS A 213 -2.25 -14.26 -20.06
C LYS A 213 -1.21 -13.15 -20.17
N THR A 214 -1.33 -12.09 -19.38
CA THR A 214 -0.49 -10.88 -19.46
C THR A 214 0.34 -10.63 -18.21
N ILE A 215 0.22 -11.48 -17.17
CA ILE A 215 1.05 -11.38 -15.97
C ILE A 215 2.46 -11.84 -16.27
N ASP A 216 3.41 -10.91 -16.16
CA ASP A 216 4.82 -11.22 -16.19
C ASP A 216 5.25 -11.95 -14.92
N LYS A 217 5.92 -13.09 -15.12
CA LYS A 217 6.54 -13.82 -14.02
C LYS A 217 7.77 -13.05 -13.55
N CYS A 218 7.86 -12.76 -12.26
CA CYS A 218 9.04 -12.14 -11.67
C CYS A 218 9.44 -12.80 -10.35
N THR A 219 10.70 -12.62 -9.98
CA THR A 219 11.24 -12.98 -8.67
C THR A 219 11.48 -11.72 -7.84
N PHE A 220 11.31 -11.87 -6.53
CA PHE A 220 11.76 -10.86 -5.59
C PHE A 220 13.28 -10.91 -5.49
N ASP A 221 13.92 -9.75 -5.45
CA ASP A 221 15.37 -9.63 -5.32
C ASP A 221 15.75 -8.90 -4.03
N THR A 222 16.98 -9.14 -3.58
CA THR A 222 17.58 -8.34 -2.51
C THR A 222 17.63 -6.89 -2.98
N ASN A 223 17.33 -5.96 -2.07
CA ASN A 223 17.21 -4.51 -2.28
C ASN A 223 15.92 -4.03 -2.94
N ASP A 224 15.02 -4.93 -3.34
CA ASP A 224 13.71 -4.48 -3.79
C ASP A 224 12.95 -3.77 -2.65
N VAL A 225 12.17 -2.75 -3.00
CA VAL A 225 11.17 -2.15 -2.12
C VAL A 225 9.80 -2.43 -2.70
N TRP A 226 8.88 -2.93 -1.89
CA TRP A 226 7.55 -3.30 -2.34
C TRP A 226 6.48 -2.53 -1.58
N ASN A 227 5.48 -2.04 -2.31
CA ASN A 227 4.20 -1.64 -1.75
C ASN A 227 3.24 -2.83 -1.86
N VAL A 228 3.04 -3.52 -0.74
CA VAL A 228 2.18 -4.68 -0.63
C VAL A 228 0.80 -4.22 -0.19
N ASP A 229 -0.24 -4.60 -0.92
CA ASP A 229 -1.63 -4.22 -0.67
C ASP A 229 -2.54 -5.46 -0.74
N ILE A 230 -2.98 -5.93 0.43
CA ILE A 230 -3.84 -7.11 0.56
C ILE A 230 -5.27 -6.64 0.78
N VAL A 231 -6.10 -6.72 -0.25
CA VAL A 231 -7.52 -6.38 -0.21
C VAL A 231 -8.35 -7.66 -0.34
N VAL A 232 -9.20 -7.91 0.65
CA VAL A 232 -10.01 -9.13 0.77
C VAL A 232 -11.47 -8.76 0.95
N SER A 233 -12.32 -9.44 0.19
CA SER A 233 -13.78 -9.33 0.21
C SER A 233 -14.41 -10.52 0.95
N SER A 234 -15.45 -10.26 1.72
CA SER A 234 -16.33 -11.31 2.23
C SER A 234 -17.29 -11.87 1.17
N GLY A 235 -17.46 -11.18 0.05
CA GLY A 235 -18.33 -11.52 -1.08
C GLY A 235 -17.62 -12.29 -2.18
N ASP A 236 -17.87 -11.94 -3.45
CA ASP A 236 -17.30 -12.65 -4.63
C ASP A 236 -15.92 -12.12 -5.07
N GLY A 237 -15.47 -11.01 -4.49
CA GLY A 237 -14.16 -10.42 -4.75
C GLY A 237 -14.09 -9.66 -6.07
N LYS A 238 -15.22 -9.43 -6.77
CA LYS A 238 -15.21 -8.78 -8.07
C LYS A 238 -15.48 -7.27 -7.93
N PRO A 239 -14.52 -6.41 -8.29
CA PRO A 239 -14.69 -4.97 -8.14
C PRO A 239 -15.81 -4.46 -9.06
N ARG A 240 -16.66 -3.60 -8.50
CA ARG A 240 -17.70 -2.84 -9.23
C ARG A 240 -17.42 -1.36 -9.06
N GLU A 241 -17.64 -0.57 -10.09
CA GLU A 241 -17.46 0.88 -9.97
C GLU A 241 -18.54 1.45 -9.04
N HIS A 242 -18.12 2.24 -8.06
CA HIS A 242 -19.00 2.92 -7.12
C HIS A 242 -19.53 4.21 -7.76
N ASN A 243 -20.71 4.69 -7.33
CA ASN A 243 -21.31 5.92 -7.88
C ASN A 243 -20.56 7.21 -7.50
N ALA A 244 -19.66 7.12 -6.51
CA ALA A 244 -18.86 8.25 -6.08
C ALA A 244 -17.92 8.73 -7.20
N ARG A 245 -17.74 10.04 -7.28
CA ARG A 245 -16.86 10.62 -8.29
C ARG A 245 -15.41 10.18 -8.08
N THR A 246 -14.72 9.89 -9.17
CA THR A 246 -13.26 9.69 -9.13
C THR A 246 -12.55 11.02 -8.87
N THR A 247 -11.89 11.09 -7.71
CA THR A 247 -11.13 12.27 -7.24
C THR A 247 -9.62 12.02 -7.20
N LEU A 248 -9.21 10.74 -7.19
CA LEU A 248 -7.81 10.32 -7.17
C LEU A 248 -7.33 9.94 -8.57
N TYR A 249 -6.11 10.35 -8.88
CA TYR A 249 -5.48 10.14 -10.17
C TYR A 249 -3.99 9.87 -9.98
N LYS A 250 -3.37 9.17 -10.94
CA LYS A 250 -1.91 9.03 -11.00
C LYS A 250 -1.38 9.34 -12.39
N LYS A 251 -0.14 9.79 -12.48
CA LYS A 251 0.54 10.01 -13.76
C LYS A 251 0.99 8.66 -14.32
N ASN A 252 0.84 8.48 -15.63
CA ASN A 252 1.41 7.34 -16.35
C ASN A 252 2.71 7.73 -17.07
N GLU A 253 3.44 6.72 -17.53
CA GLU A 253 4.66 6.92 -18.35
C GLU A 253 4.35 7.22 -19.82
N THR A 254 3.08 7.12 -20.23
CA THR A 254 2.63 7.44 -21.59
C THR A 254 3.05 8.85 -22.00
N LEU A 255 3.72 8.95 -23.14
CA LEU A 255 4.12 10.22 -23.74
C LEU A 255 3.10 10.65 -24.79
N TYR A 256 2.44 11.79 -24.56
CA TYR A 256 1.53 12.39 -25.52
C TYR A 256 1.60 13.91 -25.49
N GLN A 257 1.54 14.54 -26.66
CA GLN A 257 1.55 15.99 -26.80
C GLN A 257 0.13 16.57 -26.64
N LEU A 258 -0.23 16.95 -25.42
CA LEU A 258 -1.52 17.56 -25.08
C LEU A 258 -1.81 18.82 -25.92
N LYS A 259 -3.01 18.86 -26.52
CA LYS A 259 -3.46 19.89 -27.46
C LYS A 259 -4.12 21.07 -26.73
N MET A 260 -4.82 20.84 -25.63
CA MET A 260 -5.48 21.91 -24.89
C MET A 260 -4.50 22.65 -23.97
N LYS A 261 -4.62 23.99 -23.93
CA LYS A 261 -3.82 24.82 -23.01
C LYS A 261 -4.08 24.45 -21.54
N ALA A 262 -5.34 24.23 -21.17
CA ALA A 262 -5.73 23.82 -19.82
C ALA A 262 -5.06 22.49 -19.42
N SER A 263 -5.04 21.50 -20.31
CA SER A 263 -4.43 20.19 -20.05
C SER A 263 -2.92 20.26 -19.93
N ARG A 264 -2.24 21.05 -20.78
CA ARG A 264 -0.78 21.31 -20.63
C ARG A 264 -0.45 21.98 -19.30
N GLN A 265 -1.22 22.98 -18.89
CA GLN A 265 -1.03 23.67 -17.61
C GLN A 265 -1.24 22.73 -16.44
N LEU A 266 -2.33 21.95 -16.46
CA LEU A 266 -2.62 20.95 -15.45
C LEU A 266 -1.52 19.88 -15.34
N TYR A 267 -1.07 19.34 -16.47
CA TYR A 267 -0.01 18.33 -16.48
C TYR A 267 1.30 18.87 -15.89
N SER A 268 1.66 20.13 -16.22
CA SER A 268 2.83 20.79 -15.63
C SER A 268 2.69 21.00 -14.12
N GLU A 269 1.50 21.38 -13.65
CA GLU A 269 1.23 21.52 -12.21
C GLU A 269 1.39 20.17 -11.49
N ILE A 270 0.80 19.11 -12.04
CA ILE A 270 0.88 17.75 -11.49
C ILE A 270 2.33 17.26 -11.43
N ALA A 271 3.08 17.41 -12.52
CA ALA A 271 4.47 16.97 -12.60
C ALA A 271 5.36 17.71 -11.58
N ASN A 272 5.07 18.97 -11.29
CA ASN A 272 5.83 19.76 -10.32
C ASN A 272 5.43 19.47 -8.87
N LYS A 273 4.13 19.33 -8.58
CA LYS A 273 3.61 19.15 -7.22
C LYS A 273 3.68 17.71 -6.72
N PHE A 274 3.29 16.75 -7.55
CA PHE A 274 3.07 15.35 -7.15
C PHE A 274 4.09 14.39 -7.77
N LEU A 275 4.89 14.86 -8.73
CA LEU A 275 5.99 14.12 -9.35
C LEU A 275 5.49 12.87 -10.11
N ALA A 276 5.63 11.70 -9.50
CA ALA A 276 5.17 10.40 -10.01
C ALA A 276 4.06 9.79 -9.14
N TYR A 277 3.66 10.46 -8.06
CA TYR A 277 2.77 9.93 -7.05
C TYR A 277 1.30 10.23 -7.36
N PRO A 278 0.38 9.35 -6.92
CA PRO A 278 -1.04 9.65 -6.91
C PRO A 278 -1.37 10.97 -6.22
N PHE A 279 -2.41 11.64 -6.71
CA PHE A 279 -2.87 12.93 -6.20
C PHE A 279 -4.40 13.00 -6.19
N ASN A 280 -4.93 13.86 -5.31
CA ASN A 280 -6.35 14.20 -5.28
C ASN A 280 -6.56 15.52 -6.03
N LEU A 281 -7.66 15.63 -6.79
CA LEU A 281 -8.04 16.88 -7.47
C LEU A 281 -8.15 18.07 -6.51
N ARG A 282 -8.52 17.87 -5.23
CA ARG A 282 -8.59 18.95 -4.23
C ARG A 282 -7.24 19.59 -3.91
N SER A 283 -6.13 18.93 -4.25
CA SER A 283 -4.77 19.43 -4.02
C SER A 283 -4.26 20.33 -5.16
N LEU A 284 -5.07 20.55 -6.20
CA LEU A 284 -4.77 21.44 -7.32
C LEU A 284 -5.26 22.87 -7.05
N ASP A 285 -4.60 23.86 -7.65
CA ASP A 285 -4.86 25.27 -7.37
C ASP A 285 -6.27 25.72 -7.80
N ASP A 286 -6.80 25.13 -8.88
CA ASP A 286 -8.12 25.47 -9.43
C ASP A 286 -8.83 24.19 -9.89
N ILE A 287 -9.69 23.65 -9.01
CA ILE A 287 -10.45 22.41 -9.25
C ILE A 287 -11.29 22.50 -10.53
N LYS A 288 -11.86 23.68 -10.86
CA LYS A 288 -12.70 23.84 -12.06
C LYS A 288 -11.85 23.71 -13.33
N LYS A 289 -10.68 24.33 -13.37
CA LYS A 289 -9.73 24.17 -14.50
C LYS A 289 -9.16 22.77 -14.56
N ALA A 290 -8.88 22.16 -13.41
CA ALA A 290 -8.41 20.79 -13.31
C ALA A 290 -9.40 19.81 -13.96
N ARG A 291 -10.70 19.92 -13.62
CA ARG A 291 -11.76 19.09 -14.22
C ARG A 291 -11.85 19.23 -15.74
N LEU A 292 -11.63 20.44 -16.29
CA LEU A 292 -11.60 20.64 -17.74
C LEU A 292 -10.35 19.99 -18.37
N GLY A 293 -9.18 20.19 -17.76
CA GLY A 293 -7.91 19.73 -18.30
C GLY A 293 -7.74 18.21 -18.25
N ILE A 294 -8.26 17.57 -17.20
CA ILE A 294 -7.97 16.15 -16.91
C ILE A 294 -8.63 15.21 -17.92
N THR A 295 -9.74 15.60 -18.54
CA THR A 295 -10.45 14.79 -19.56
C THR A 295 -9.56 14.45 -20.75
N GLU A 296 -8.77 15.41 -21.27
CA GLU A 296 -7.80 15.12 -22.35
C GLU A 296 -6.68 14.19 -21.84
N CYS A 297 -6.19 14.43 -20.62
CA CYS A 297 -5.11 13.64 -20.04
C CYS A 297 -5.50 12.16 -19.86
N ILE A 298 -6.72 11.90 -19.40
CA ILE A 298 -7.28 10.54 -19.28
C ILE A 298 -7.46 9.91 -20.65
N LYS A 299 -8.08 10.64 -21.59
CA LYS A 299 -8.34 10.15 -22.94
C LYS A 299 -7.08 9.68 -23.66
N HIS A 300 -5.95 10.35 -23.42
CA HIS A 300 -4.66 10.01 -24.02
C HIS A 300 -3.74 9.22 -23.09
N GLY A 301 -4.26 8.72 -21.97
CA GLY A 301 -3.57 7.78 -21.09
C GLY A 301 -2.33 8.32 -20.38
N VAL A 302 -2.12 9.65 -20.34
CA VAL A 302 -1.00 10.29 -19.62
C VAL A 302 -1.31 10.46 -18.12
N ILE A 303 -2.59 10.40 -17.75
CA ILE A 303 -3.07 10.34 -16.38
C ILE A 303 -4.08 9.18 -16.30
N GLN A 304 -3.95 8.33 -15.29
CA GLN A 304 -4.86 7.25 -14.99
C GLN A 304 -5.81 7.64 -13.84
N PRO A 305 -7.13 7.46 -13.99
CA PRO A 305 -8.07 7.55 -12.88
C PRO A 305 -7.89 6.40 -11.91
N LEU A 306 -7.96 6.70 -10.62
CA LEU A 306 -8.06 5.71 -9.55
C LEU A 306 -9.51 5.68 -9.05
N SER A 307 -10.38 5.04 -9.83
CA SER A 307 -11.82 4.97 -9.54
C SER A 307 -12.09 4.30 -8.20
N VAL A 308 -13.19 4.74 -7.57
CA VAL A 308 -13.73 4.12 -6.36
C VAL A 308 -14.41 2.82 -6.77
N HIS A 309 -14.02 1.72 -6.16
CA HIS A 309 -14.65 0.42 -6.38
C HIS A 309 -15.34 -0.06 -5.11
N CYS A 310 -16.37 -0.88 -5.26
CA CYS A 310 -17.10 -1.49 -4.17
C CYS A 310 -17.43 -2.96 -4.43
N GLU A 311 -17.73 -3.66 -3.34
CA GLU A 311 -18.49 -4.89 -3.30
C GLU A 311 -20.01 -4.61 -3.27
N LYS A 312 -20.81 -5.68 -3.29
CA LYS A 312 -22.25 -5.61 -2.96
C LYS A 312 -22.48 -5.00 -1.57
N ASP A 313 -23.60 -4.31 -1.40
CA ASP A 313 -23.89 -3.47 -0.23
C ASP A 313 -23.88 -4.21 1.12
N ASP A 314 -24.18 -5.52 1.12
CA ASP A 314 -24.24 -6.36 2.32
C ASP A 314 -22.90 -7.07 2.64
N GLU A 315 -21.87 -6.83 1.84
CA GLU A 315 -20.54 -7.41 2.00
C GLU A 315 -19.55 -6.42 2.64
N PHE A 316 -18.42 -6.95 3.07
CA PHE A 316 -17.36 -6.22 3.75
C PHE A 316 -16.03 -6.44 3.06
N VAL A 317 -15.23 -5.39 2.99
CA VAL A 317 -13.89 -5.44 2.42
C VAL A 317 -12.89 -4.97 3.47
N ALA A 318 -11.86 -5.78 3.72
CA ALA A 318 -10.73 -5.46 4.57
C ALA A 318 -9.44 -5.36 3.76
N GLN A 319 -8.58 -4.45 4.19
CA GLN A 319 -7.31 -4.10 3.58
C GLN A 319 -6.19 -4.02 4.62
N PHE A 320 -5.04 -4.58 4.29
CA PHE A 320 -3.77 -4.30 4.95
C PHE A 320 -2.71 -4.01 3.90
N ARG A 321 -2.18 -2.78 3.92
CA ARG A 321 -1.17 -2.30 2.99
C ARG A 321 0.06 -1.82 3.74
N PHE A 322 1.23 -2.19 3.26
CA PHE A 322 2.49 -1.82 3.89
C PHE A 322 3.65 -1.76 2.88
N THR A 323 4.64 -0.95 3.23
CA THR A 323 5.90 -0.82 2.52
C THR A 323 6.95 -1.70 3.20
N VAL A 324 7.65 -2.50 2.40
CA VAL A 324 8.67 -3.44 2.87
C VAL A 324 9.94 -3.33 2.04
N LEU A 325 11.09 -3.29 2.72
CA LEU A 325 12.41 -3.27 2.11
C LEU A 325 13.01 -4.67 2.19
N LEU A 326 13.42 -5.27 1.08
CA LEU A 326 13.99 -6.63 1.04
C LEU A 326 15.48 -6.57 1.34
N MET A 327 15.82 -6.50 2.62
CA MET A 327 17.20 -6.41 3.08
C MET A 327 17.92 -7.77 3.01
N PRO A 328 19.26 -7.82 2.97
CA PRO A 328 20.02 -9.08 2.99
C PRO A 328 19.71 -10.01 4.18
N ASN A 329 19.25 -9.46 5.31
CA ASN A 329 18.87 -10.21 6.51
C ASN A 329 17.37 -10.56 6.56
N GLY A 330 16.64 -10.32 5.47
CA GLY A 330 15.21 -10.57 5.34
C GLY A 330 14.39 -9.30 5.19
N PRO A 331 13.08 -9.45 4.94
CA PRO A 331 12.19 -8.32 4.70
C PRO A 331 12.02 -7.44 5.95
N MET A 332 12.19 -6.13 5.76
CA MET A 332 12.04 -5.09 6.77
C MET A 332 10.78 -4.27 6.47
N LYS A 333 9.69 -4.58 7.17
CA LYS A 333 8.44 -3.80 7.11
C LYS A 333 8.66 -2.45 7.80
N VAL A 334 8.49 -1.35 7.08
CA VAL A 334 8.70 0.02 7.60
C VAL A 334 7.38 0.73 7.94
N THR A 335 6.29 0.41 7.23
CA THR A 335 4.94 0.93 7.55
C THR A 335 3.99 -0.16 8.05
N GLY A 336 2.92 0.27 8.70
CA GLY A 336 1.90 -0.59 9.27
C GLY A 336 1.90 -0.53 10.79
N LEU A 337 0.73 -0.80 11.37
CA LEU A 337 0.52 -0.81 12.81
C LEU A 337 0.43 -2.24 13.33
N THR A 338 0.63 -2.40 14.63
CA THR A 338 0.30 -3.65 15.31
C THR A 338 -1.21 -3.85 15.25
N PHE A 339 -1.63 -5.01 14.75
CA PHE A 339 -3.01 -5.44 14.75
C PHE A 339 -3.28 -6.31 15.98
N ASP A 340 -4.37 -6.05 16.71
CA ASP A 340 -4.81 -6.89 17.82
C ASP A 340 -5.88 -7.88 17.33
N PRO A 341 -5.51 -9.13 16.98
CA PRO A 341 -6.46 -10.13 16.52
C PRO A 341 -7.45 -10.53 17.61
N SER A 342 -7.18 -10.27 18.89
CA SER A 342 -8.04 -10.70 19.99
C SER A 342 -9.36 -9.91 20.10
N LEU A 343 -9.46 -8.79 19.39
CA LEU A 343 -10.69 -8.01 19.20
C LEU A 343 -11.67 -8.68 18.21
N TYR A 344 -11.22 -9.66 17.44
CA TYR A 344 -11.98 -10.30 16.37
C TYR A 344 -12.15 -11.79 16.63
N LYS A 345 -13.38 -12.29 16.53
CA LYS A 345 -13.70 -13.71 16.73
C LYS A 345 -14.36 -14.26 15.47
N SER A 346 -13.59 -15.05 14.73
CA SER A 346 -14.06 -15.87 13.61
C SER A 346 -14.19 -17.33 14.03
N GLU A 347 -15.13 -18.05 13.41
CA GLU A 347 -15.20 -19.51 13.49
C GLU A 347 -14.24 -20.21 12.53
N PHE A 348 -13.67 -19.46 11.58
CA PHE A 348 -12.72 -19.94 10.59
C PHE A 348 -11.28 -19.78 11.07
N LYS A 349 -10.42 -20.63 10.52
CA LYS A 349 -8.98 -20.63 10.76
C LYS A 349 -8.30 -21.28 9.57
N VAL A 350 -7.04 -20.93 9.35
CA VAL A 350 -6.19 -21.59 8.36
C VAL A 350 -6.16 -23.09 8.62
N LYS A 351 -6.36 -23.89 7.57
CA LYS A 351 -6.41 -25.35 7.60
C LYS A 351 -5.16 -25.95 6.99
N ASP A 352 -4.70 -25.39 5.88
CA ASP A 352 -3.56 -25.87 5.11
C ASP A 352 -2.27 -25.93 5.94
N ALA A 353 -1.54 -27.05 5.81
CA ALA A 353 -0.34 -27.32 6.59
C ALA A 353 0.87 -26.49 6.12
N GLU A 354 1.01 -26.26 4.81
CA GLU A 354 2.07 -25.42 4.23
C GLU A 354 1.92 -23.98 4.73
N ILE A 355 0.69 -23.48 4.75
CA ILE A 355 0.40 -22.12 5.21
C ILE A 355 0.62 -21.98 6.73
N LYS A 356 0.24 -22.98 7.52
CA LYS A 356 0.53 -22.98 8.97
C LYS A 356 2.02 -22.98 9.26
N ASP A 357 2.79 -23.81 8.55
CA ASP A 357 4.24 -23.81 8.68
C ASP A 357 4.79 -22.44 8.32
N LEU A 358 4.40 -21.89 7.16
CA LEU A 358 4.80 -20.56 6.73
C LEU A 358 4.52 -19.52 7.82
N LEU A 359 3.30 -19.43 8.35
CA LEU A 359 2.92 -18.45 9.37
C LEU A 359 3.71 -18.61 10.69
N SER A 360 4.18 -19.81 11.00
CA SER A 360 5.02 -20.07 12.18
C SER A 360 6.47 -19.60 12.03
N GLN A 361 6.93 -19.38 10.79
CA GLN A 361 8.30 -18.93 10.53
C GLN A 361 8.53 -17.49 11.01
N SER A 362 9.77 -17.20 11.39
CA SER A 362 10.19 -15.82 11.66
C SER A 362 10.32 -15.04 10.35
N VAL A 363 9.93 -13.77 10.39
CA VAL A 363 10.10 -12.83 9.25
C VAL A 363 11.59 -12.52 9.01
N LYS A 364 12.41 -12.43 10.08
CA LYS A 364 13.85 -12.18 9.96
C LYS A 364 14.61 -13.49 9.74
N ILE A 365 15.60 -13.47 8.85
CA ILE A 365 16.51 -14.59 8.68
C ILE A 365 17.39 -14.66 9.93
N GLN A 366 17.15 -15.65 10.79
CA GLN A 366 18.09 -15.95 11.86
C GLN A 366 19.35 -16.51 11.21
N ASN A 367 20.44 -15.73 11.24
CA ASN A 367 21.76 -16.27 10.94
C ASN A 367 22.05 -17.38 11.95
N LYS A 368 21.82 -18.64 11.56
CA LYS A 368 22.43 -19.79 12.23
C LYS A 368 23.93 -19.53 12.14
N LYS A 369 24.54 -19.06 13.24
CA LYS A 369 26.00 -19.07 13.39
C LYS A 369 26.43 -20.50 13.06
N LYS A 370 27.06 -20.70 11.89
CA LYS A 370 27.79 -21.94 11.62
C LYS A 370 28.76 -22.06 12.79
N LYS A 371 28.53 -23.03 13.70
CA LYS A 371 29.58 -23.47 14.61
C LYS A 371 30.70 -23.93 13.69
N LEU A 372 31.75 -23.13 13.58
CA LEU A 372 33.01 -23.58 13.01
C LEU A 372 33.40 -24.83 13.79
N SER A 373 33.36 -25.98 13.12
CA SER A 373 34.01 -27.18 13.60
C SER A 373 35.46 -26.84 13.85
N LYS A 374 35.94 -27.04 15.07
CA LYS A 374 37.37 -26.91 15.40
C LYS A 374 38.16 -27.73 14.37
N PRO A 375 39.25 -27.19 13.79
CA PRO A 375 40.13 -28.00 12.97
C PRO A 375 40.71 -29.12 13.83
N GLU A 376 40.62 -30.35 13.33
CA GLU A 376 41.35 -31.48 13.89
C GLU A 376 42.85 -31.16 13.89
N SER A 377 43.49 -31.40 15.03
CA SER A 377 44.92 -31.24 15.20
C SER A 377 45.67 -32.16 14.24
N VAL A 378 46.33 -31.57 13.25
CA VAL A 378 47.35 -32.24 12.45
C VAL A 378 48.63 -32.24 13.28
N ASP A 379 48.85 -33.31 14.03
CA ASP A 379 50.19 -33.70 14.50
C ASP A 379 50.27 -35.23 14.47
N LYS A 380 50.56 -35.76 13.28
CA LYS A 380 51.02 -37.13 13.12
C LYS A 380 51.80 -37.36 11.84
N ILE A 381 52.79 -36.51 11.52
CA ILE A 381 53.82 -36.84 10.52
C ILE A 381 55.15 -36.16 10.92
N LEU A 382 56.00 -36.87 11.68
CA LEU A 382 57.44 -37.12 11.41
C LEU A 382 58.26 -37.44 12.67
N ALA A 383 58.96 -38.58 12.58
CA ALA A 383 60.16 -39.04 13.31
C ALA A 383 60.06 -39.28 14.83
#